data_AF-A0A1I3TS67-F1
#
_entry.id   AF-A0A1I3TS67-F1
#
_cell.length_a   1.000
_cell.length_b   1.000
_cell.length_c   1.000
_cell.angle_alpha   90.00
_cell.angle_beta   90.00
_cell.angle_gamma   90.00
#
_symmetry.space_group_name_H-M   'P 1'
#
loop_
_entity.id
_entity.type
_entity.pdbx_description
1 polymer ?
#
loop_
_entity_poly.entity_id
_entity_poly.type
_entity_poly.pdbx_seq_one_letter_code
_entity_poly.pdbx_strand_id
1 'polypeptide(L)'
;MPRAWPGIPRLRPGAAREAEARTALTGCVRACADRLAELTGPGGEPDAGHNRLIAALGALIAAHTVRDVAAGRSSGPAVDKESFDTLLRAGGAALDAAGEKTGRAAADARDLRLALLLADTALTVRRNSRAAWLLRARALEGLGRGAVAAEAYERHLALSGPGPGTRAAAARLAALTERRECLAGALRLFPADDCPEARAFAEAAGGGLPASEVRVAFTAYMDHRLRERGAADPAVRDLAALYAAYCRLDGRGRMSDPLLGGRGEGGDDGEPLAVGDLRNAVAGRTVCLVSNAPRLADHVPDAGIDAYDLVVRCDAFPQDGPGAGERTDIHALSHRTTARLDHRVGIRLVFGDPADEWLHAVRRLVPGAQRRVGDASLRHPVTDPALIGESAADPGPTTAFTMLRLLDFLGVCPVVDLIGFDLPGPGRLRPAERAWAEARAEDSTRTRISLR
;
A
#
# COMPACT_ATOMS: atom_id res chain seq x y z
N MET A 1 30.73 23.13 65.54
CA MET A 1 29.83 23.74 64.54
C MET A 1 29.85 22.92 63.25
N PRO A 2 28.82 22.13 62.92
CA PRO A 2 28.73 21.53 61.60
C PRO A 2 27.99 22.47 60.65
N ARG A 3 28.59 22.72 59.48
CA ARG A 3 28.04 23.53 58.39
C ARG A 3 26.80 22.84 57.81
N ALA A 4 25.66 23.52 57.84
CA ALA A 4 24.46 23.13 57.11
C ALA A 4 24.74 23.13 55.61
N TRP A 5 24.50 21.99 54.95
CA TRP A 5 24.53 21.89 53.50
C TRP A 5 23.30 22.62 52.93
N PRO A 6 23.45 23.48 51.91
CA PRO A 6 22.30 24.14 51.29
C PRO A 6 21.45 23.09 50.56
N GLY A 7 20.19 22.99 50.98
CA GLY A 7 19.22 22.05 50.42
C GLY A 7 19.05 22.24 48.92
N ILE A 8 19.06 21.13 48.18
CA ILE A 8 18.76 21.09 46.74
C ILE A 8 17.38 21.73 46.54
N PRO A 9 17.28 22.85 45.79
CA PRO A 9 16.00 23.50 45.60
C PRO A 9 15.09 22.59 44.77
N ARG A 10 13.99 22.13 45.40
CA ARG A 10 12.93 21.40 44.70
C ARG A 10 12.23 22.37 43.75
N LEU A 11 12.42 22.18 42.44
CA LEU A 11 11.74 22.95 41.41
C LEU A 11 10.22 22.76 41.54
N ARG A 12 9.47 23.87 41.41
CA ARG A 12 7.99 23.82 41.34
C ARG A 12 7.58 22.91 40.16
N PRO A 13 6.47 22.15 40.26
CA PRO A 13 6.06 21.20 39.22
C PRO A 13 5.95 21.79 37.80
N GLY A 14 5.61 23.07 37.68
CA GLY A 14 5.60 23.79 36.39
C GLY A 14 7.00 24.06 35.84
N ALA A 15 7.94 24.48 36.70
CA ALA A 15 9.32 24.77 36.30
C ALA A 15 10.10 23.50 35.92
N ALA A 16 9.82 22.38 36.59
CA ALA A 16 10.40 21.09 36.23
C ALA A 16 9.95 20.61 34.84
N ARG A 17 8.65 20.70 34.54
CA ARG A 17 8.09 20.37 33.21
C ARG A 17 8.64 21.27 32.11
N GLU A 18 8.81 22.55 32.43
CA GLU A 18 9.33 23.51 31.47
C GLU A 18 10.82 23.28 31.16
N ALA A 19 11.61 22.89 32.16
CA ALA A 19 12.98 22.45 31.97
C ALA A 19 13.05 21.17 31.12
N GLU A 20 12.20 20.17 31.41
CA GLU A 20 12.09 18.93 30.64
C GLU A 20 11.75 19.20 29.17
N ALA A 21 10.74 20.04 28.91
CA ALA A 21 10.35 20.44 27.56
C ALA A 21 11.48 21.15 26.81
N ARG A 22 12.25 22.00 27.50
CA ARG A 22 13.41 22.68 26.92
C ARG A 22 14.52 21.70 26.58
N THR A 23 14.87 20.80 27.49
CA THR A 23 15.87 19.75 27.26
C THR A 23 15.47 18.84 26.10
N ALA A 24 14.21 18.40 26.04
CA ALA A 24 13.69 17.60 24.94
C ALA A 24 13.78 18.34 23.60
N LEU A 25 13.38 19.62 23.56
CA LEU A 25 13.48 20.44 22.35
C LEU A 25 14.93 20.61 21.88
N THR A 26 15.85 20.92 22.78
CA THR A 26 17.28 21.05 22.43
C THR A 26 17.86 19.73 21.90
N GLY A 27 17.51 18.60 22.51
CA GLY A 27 17.90 17.28 22.00
C GLY A 27 17.33 16.99 20.61
N CYS A 28 16.06 17.31 20.39
CA CYS A 28 15.40 17.16 19.10
C CYS A 28 16.04 18.03 18.01
N VAL A 29 16.35 19.30 18.31
CA VAL A 29 16.98 20.23 17.35
C VAL A 29 18.38 19.75 16.93
N ARG A 30 19.14 19.14 17.85
CA ARG A 30 20.43 18.51 17.50
C ARG A 30 20.23 17.36 16.51
N ALA A 31 19.29 16.45 16.77
CA ALA A 31 18.96 15.37 15.85
C ALA A 31 18.47 15.87 14.47
N CYS A 32 17.72 16.98 14.44
CA CYS A 32 17.33 17.66 13.21
C CYS A 32 18.53 18.24 12.45
N ALA A 33 19.50 18.83 13.16
CA ALA A 33 20.72 19.37 12.55
C ALA A 33 21.60 18.25 11.97
N ASP A 34 21.75 17.14 12.67
CA ASP A 34 22.48 15.96 12.19
C ASP A 34 21.84 15.42 10.92
N ARG A 35 20.50 15.27 10.90
CA ARG A 35 19.78 14.83 9.72
C ARG A 35 19.88 15.82 8.56
N LEU A 36 19.78 17.12 8.84
CA LEU A 36 19.94 18.17 7.83
C LEU A 36 21.32 18.09 7.18
N ALA A 37 22.39 17.92 7.96
CA ALA A 37 23.74 17.78 7.46
C ALA A 37 23.90 16.58 6.52
N GLU A 38 23.32 15.42 6.87
CA GLU A 38 23.27 14.24 6.00
C GLU A 38 22.55 14.53 4.68
N LEU A 39 21.41 15.20 4.72
CA LEU A 39 20.58 15.50 3.55
C LEU A 39 21.24 16.49 2.58
N THR A 40 22.08 17.40 3.09
CA THR A 40 22.83 18.37 2.29
C THR A 40 24.18 17.87 1.80
N GLY A 41 24.56 16.63 2.14
CA GLY A 41 25.83 16.03 1.72
C GLY A 41 25.94 15.83 0.20
N PRO A 42 27.17 15.76 -0.34
CA PRO A 42 27.39 15.54 -1.77
C PRO A 42 26.91 14.14 -2.19
N GLY A 43 25.97 14.07 -3.14
CA GLY A 43 25.53 12.81 -3.77
C GLY A 43 24.02 12.52 -3.79
N GLY A 44 23.16 13.43 -3.31
CA GLY A 44 21.71 13.27 -3.39
C GLY A 44 21.12 13.85 -4.68
N GLU A 45 20.42 13.03 -5.48
CA GLU A 45 19.50 13.58 -6.49
C GLU A 45 18.38 14.39 -5.81
N PRO A 46 17.98 15.54 -6.39
CA PRO A 46 16.98 16.41 -5.81
C PRO A 46 15.60 15.73 -5.83
N ASP A 47 15.07 15.47 -4.65
CA ASP A 47 13.71 14.98 -4.44
C ASP A 47 12.86 16.05 -3.73
N ALA A 48 11.62 16.23 -4.19
CA ALA A 48 10.75 17.31 -3.73
C ALA A 48 10.37 17.18 -2.24
N GLY A 49 10.28 15.94 -1.72
CA GLY A 49 10.04 15.63 -0.33
C GLY A 49 11.24 15.96 0.54
N HIS A 50 12.44 15.55 0.10
CA HIS A 50 13.69 15.91 0.77
C HIS A 50 13.93 17.42 0.82
N ASN A 51 13.64 18.16 -0.26
CA ASN A 51 13.74 19.62 -0.26
C ASN A 51 12.78 20.28 0.75
N ARG A 52 11.55 19.77 0.86
CA ARG A 52 10.59 20.23 1.88
C ARG A 52 11.07 19.90 3.30
N LEU A 53 11.64 18.73 3.51
CA LEU A 53 12.22 18.33 4.79
C LEU A 53 13.39 19.24 5.17
N ILE A 54 14.35 19.46 4.26
CA ILE A 54 15.49 20.37 4.45
C ILE A 54 14.99 21.76 4.86
N ALA A 55 14.04 22.33 4.13
CA ALA A 55 13.47 23.64 4.44
C ALA A 55 12.78 23.67 5.82
N ALA A 56 12.02 22.64 6.17
CA ALA A 56 11.32 22.54 7.45
C ALA A 56 12.28 22.37 8.64
N LEU A 57 13.33 21.56 8.50
CA LEU A 57 14.37 21.40 9.51
C LEU A 57 15.15 22.70 9.72
N GLY A 58 15.55 23.37 8.62
CA GLY A 58 16.20 24.66 8.69
C GLY A 58 15.36 25.72 9.42
N ALA A 59 14.05 25.78 9.11
CA ALA A 59 13.13 26.69 9.80
C ALA A 59 12.98 26.38 11.29
N LEU A 60 12.92 25.10 11.69
CA LEU A 60 12.85 24.70 13.09
C LEU A 60 14.15 25.08 13.85
N ILE A 61 15.31 24.80 13.26
CA ILE A 61 16.61 25.14 13.84
C ILE A 61 16.74 26.66 14.02
N ALA A 62 16.38 27.45 12.99
CA ALA A 62 16.43 28.90 13.04
C ALA A 62 15.48 29.48 14.12
N ALA A 63 14.25 28.96 14.21
CA ALA A 63 13.30 29.37 15.24
C ALA A 63 13.83 29.07 16.66
N HIS A 64 14.51 27.93 16.84
CA HIS A 64 15.12 27.57 18.13
C HIS A 64 16.31 28.47 18.50
N THR A 65 17.22 28.75 17.56
CA THR A 65 18.42 29.55 17.84
C THR A 65 18.09 31.01 18.16
N VAL A 66 17.17 31.62 17.41
CA VAL A 66 16.68 32.99 17.70
C VAL A 66 16.06 33.05 19.11
N ARG A 67 15.32 32.01 19.50
CA ARG A 67 14.70 31.93 20.82
C ARG A 67 15.71 31.70 21.93
N ASP A 68 16.71 30.83 21.76
CA ASP A 68 17.72 30.56 22.79
C ASP A 68 18.51 31.84 23.14
N VAL A 69 18.84 32.65 22.12
CA VAL A 69 19.47 33.97 22.25
C VAL A 69 18.55 35.00 22.95
N ALA A 70 17.23 34.86 22.83
CA ALA A 70 16.25 35.71 23.50
C ALA A 70 15.90 35.23 24.92
N ALA A 71 15.90 33.91 25.17
CA ALA A 71 15.54 33.26 26.42
C ALA A 71 16.60 33.47 27.52
N GLY A 72 17.86 33.71 27.14
CA GLY A 72 18.90 34.21 28.06
C GLY A 72 18.54 35.53 28.75
N ARG A 73 17.44 36.19 28.37
CA ARG A 73 16.96 37.48 28.89
C ARG A 73 15.54 37.45 29.48
N SER A 74 14.81 36.33 29.49
CA SER A 74 13.43 36.31 30.01
C SER A 74 12.92 34.94 30.49
N SER A 75 12.11 34.95 31.57
CA SER A 75 11.38 33.80 32.12
C SER A 75 10.04 33.57 31.42
N GLY A 76 10.08 33.36 30.10
CA GLY A 76 8.91 33.04 29.27
C GLY A 76 8.77 31.53 29.01
N PRO A 77 7.62 31.08 28.46
CA PRO A 77 7.35 29.67 28.19
C PRO A 77 8.44 29.02 27.33
N ALA A 78 8.80 27.77 27.61
CA ALA A 78 9.85 27.05 26.86
C ALA A 78 9.64 27.06 25.32
N VAL A 79 8.39 27.02 24.84
CA VAL A 79 8.05 26.99 23.41
C VAL A 79 6.81 27.84 23.14
N ASP A 80 6.90 28.80 22.21
CA ASP A 80 5.74 29.58 21.77
C ASP A 80 4.93 28.84 20.70
N LYS A 81 3.89 29.50 20.18
CA LYS A 81 3.06 28.94 19.13
C LYS A 81 3.85 28.69 17.84
N GLU A 82 4.69 29.64 17.42
CA GLU A 82 5.42 29.55 16.16
C GLU A 82 6.46 28.42 16.17
N SER A 83 7.22 28.30 17.26
CA SER A 83 8.21 27.24 17.48
C SER A 83 7.54 25.86 17.58
N PHE A 84 6.33 25.80 18.12
CA PHE A 84 5.54 24.56 18.15
C PHE A 84 5.02 24.19 16.75
N ASP A 85 4.58 25.17 15.97
CA ASP A 85 4.07 24.98 14.61
C ASP A 85 5.21 24.61 13.62
N THR A 86 6.42 25.16 13.79
CA THR A 86 7.61 24.72 13.02
C THR A 86 8.00 23.28 13.36
N LEU A 87 7.91 22.89 14.64
CA LEU A 87 8.19 21.52 15.08
C LEU A 87 7.20 20.52 14.47
N LEU A 88 5.90 20.82 14.48
CA LEU A 88 4.91 19.96 13.83
C LEU A 88 5.08 19.91 12.31
N ARG A 89 5.44 21.03 11.67
CA ARG A 89 5.73 21.08 10.22
C ARG A 89 6.94 20.24 9.85
N ALA A 90 8.03 20.30 10.64
CA ALA A 90 9.20 19.45 10.45
C ALA A 90 8.84 17.96 10.56
N GLY A 91 8.00 17.59 11.54
CA GLY A 91 7.53 16.22 11.69
C GLY A 91 6.67 15.75 10.52
N GLY A 92 5.77 16.62 10.03
CA GLY A 92 4.97 16.35 8.83
C GLY A 92 5.84 16.17 7.58
N ALA A 93 6.82 17.06 7.37
CA ALA A 93 7.75 16.97 6.25
C ALA A 93 8.60 15.68 6.31
N ALA A 94 8.95 15.21 7.50
CA ALA A 94 9.67 13.94 7.67
C ALA A 94 8.78 12.73 7.31
N LEU A 95 7.48 12.76 7.64
CA LEU A 95 6.53 11.73 7.19
C LEU A 95 6.33 11.73 5.67
N ASP A 96 6.28 12.91 5.06
CA ASP A 96 6.09 13.07 3.63
C ASP A 96 7.34 12.60 2.87
N ALA A 97 8.54 12.96 3.34
CA ALA A 97 9.81 12.49 2.78
C ALA A 97 9.94 10.96 2.84
N ALA A 98 9.62 10.34 3.98
CA ALA A 98 9.54 8.88 4.09
C ALA A 98 8.40 8.24 3.28
N GLY A 99 7.51 9.06 2.72
CA GLY A 99 6.41 8.64 1.88
C GLY A 99 6.64 8.75 0.39
N GLU A 100 7.69 9.45 -0.01
CA GLU A 100 8.07 9.67 -1.39
C GLU A 100 9.02 8.54 -1.80
N LYS A 101 8.63 7.80 -2.85
CA LYS A 101 9.28 6.55 -3.26
C LYS A 101 10.65 6.82 -3.86
N THR A 102 11.66 7.01 -3.02
CA THR A 102 13.06 7.14 -3.45
C THR A 102 13.78 5.79 -3.55
N GLY A 103 13.10 4.68 -3.21
CA GLY A 103 13.70 3.34 -3.15
C GLY A 103 14.71 3.17 -2.01
N ARG A 104 14.70 4.08 -1.03
CA ARG A 104 15.69 4.15 0.06
C ARG A 104 15.07 3.77 1.40
N ALA A 105 14.73 2.49 1.56
CA ALA A 105 14.08 1.97 2.78
C ALA A 105 14.80 2.37 4.09
N ALA A 106 16.13 2.45 4.07
CA ALA A 106 16.91 2.91 5.22
C ALA A 106 16.74 4.41 5.52
N ALA A 107 16.61 5.25 4.49
CA ALA A 107 16.35 6.69 4.64
C ALA A 107 14.91 6.92 5.13
N ASP A 108 13.93 6.21 4.54
CA ASP A 108 12.53 6.27 4.96
C ASP A 108 12.38 5.89 6.43
N ALA A 109 13.05 4.81 6.87
CA ALA A 109 13.05 4.41 8.28
C ALA A 109 13.72 5.45 9.19
N ARG A 110 14.74 6.19 8.72
CA ARG A 110 15.34 7.29 9.50
C ARG A 110 14.39 8.47 9.61
N ASP A 111 13.74 8.86 8.51
CA ASP A 111 12.82 9.99 8.49
C ASP A 111 11.54 9.69 9.29
N LEU A 112 11.06 8.45 9.30
CA LEU A 112 9.99 8.00 10.21
C LEU A 112 10.40 8.05 11.68
N ARG A 113 11.64 7.67 12.02
CA ARG A 113 12.17 7.80 13.40
C ARG A 113 12.29 9.26 13.81
N LEU A 114 12.71 10.14 12.89
CA LEU A 114 12.77 11.58 13.13
C LEU A 114 11.35 12.16 13.34
N ALA A 115 10.38 11.78 12.52
CA ALA A 115 8.98 12.17 12.69
C ALA A 115 8.43 11.74 14.06
N LEU A 116 8.77 10.53 14.52
CA LEU A 116 8.38 10.03 15.84
C LEU A 116 9.05 10.86 16.97
N LEU A 117 10.35 11.14 16.88
CA LEU A 117 11.07 11.99 17.83
C LEU A 117 10.45 13.39 17.93
N LEU A 118 10.09 13.99 16.79
CA LEU A 118 9.43 15.29 16.73
C LEU A 118 8.04 15.23 17.36
N ALA A 119 7.26 14.18 17.10
CA ALA A 119 5.95 13.99 17.72
C ALA A 119 6.03 13.85 19.25
N ASP A 120 7.01 13.09 19.74
CA ASP A 120 7.21 12.85 21.16
C ASP A 120 7.66 14.13 21.87
N THR A 121 8.56 14.88 21.24
CA THR A 121 8.96 16.21 21.70
C THR A 121 7.75 17.16 21.74
N ALA A 122 6.90 17.14 20.70
CA ALA A 122 5.66 17.93 20.68
C ALA A 122 4.72 17.58 21.84
N LEU A 123 4.62 16.30 22.21
CA LEU A 123 3.79 15.83 23.32
C LEU A 123 4.37 16.16 24.69
N THR A 124 5.70 16.18 24.84
CA THR A 124 6.37 16.70 26.04
C THR A 124 6.07 18.18 26.23
N VAL A 125 6.07 18.97 25.13
CA VAL A 125 5.74 20.40 25.18
C VAL A 125 4.23 20.62 25.38
N ARG A 126 3.36 19.89 24.68
CA ARG A 126 1.90 19.99 24.71
C ARG A 126 1.21 18.63 24.66
N ARG A 127 1.02 18.02 25.83
CA ARG A 127 0.39 16.69 26.00
C ARG A 127 -0.98 16.50 25.34
N ASN A 128 -1.75 17.57 25.18
CA ASN A 128 -3.12 17.54 24.61
C ASN A 128 -3.16 18.02 23.15
N SER A 129 -2.01 18.07 22.46
CA SER A 129 -1.98 18.47 21.05
C SER A 129 -2.54 17.35 20.15
N ARG A 130 -3.71 17.59 19.57
CA ARG A 130 -4.34 16.70 18.58
C ARG A 130 -3.43 16.38 17.40
N ALA A 131 -2.72 17.39 16.90
CA ALA A 131 -1.80 17.26 15.77
C ALA A 131 -0.56 16.44 16.13
N ALA A 132 -0.04 16.58 17.36
CA ALA A 132 1.09 15.79 17.83
C ALA A 132 0.72 14.31 17.98
N TRP A 133 -0.46 14.00 18.54
CA TRP A 133 -0.96 12.62 18.61
C TRP A 133 -1.16 11.99 17.23
N LEU A 134 -1.70 12.74 16.27
CA LEU A 134 -1.85 12.26 14.89
C LEU A 134 -0.49 12.01 14.22
N LEU A 135 0.47 12.90 14.42
CA LEU A 135 1.84 12.77 13.92
C LEU A 135 2.50 11.51 14.50
N ARG A 136 2.40 11.30 15.82
CA ARG A 136 2.90 10.11 16.52
C ARG A 136 2.29 8.84 15.97
N ALA A 137 0.96 8.81 15.80
CA ALA A 137 0.25 7.65 15.28
C ALA A 137 0.73 7.26 13.88
N ARG A 138 0.83 8.24 12.97
CA ARG A 138 1.31 8.02 11.59
C ARG A 138 2.78 7.57 11.54
N ALA A 139 3.64 8.13 12.38
CA ALA A 139 5.04 7.73 12.45
C ALA A 139 5.18 6.28 12.95
N LEU A 140 4.43 5.91 14.00
CA LEU A 140 4.40 4.54 14.52
C LEU A 140 3.82 3.54 13.50
N GLU A 141 2.74 3.92 12.80
CA GLU A 141 2.15 3.12 11.73
C GLU A 141 3.17 2.91 10.59
N GLY A 142 3.87 3.95 10.15
CA GLY A 142 4.92 3.85 9.13
C GLY A 142 6.12 2.98 9.56
N LEU A 143 6.45 2.96 10.85
CA LEU A 143 7.46 2.06 11.42
C LEU A 143 6.94 0.62 11.63
N GLY A 144 5.69 0.33 11.26
CA GLY A 144 5.06 -0.98 11.43
C GLY A 144 4.61 -1.30 12.86
N ARG A 145 4.68 -0.33 13.79
CA ARG A 145 4.35 -0.49 15.22
C ARG A 145 2.85 -0.30 15.49
N GLY A 146 2.04 -1.18 14.91
CA GLY A 146 0.58 -1.04 14.84
C GLY A 146 -0.15 -0.91 16.18
N ALA A 147 0.27 -1.64 17.21
CA ALA A 147 -0.39 -1.60 18.53
C ALA A 147 -0.28 -0.21 19.18
N VAL A 148 0.94 0.32 19.25
CA VAL A 148 1.19 1.66 19.82
C VAL A 148 0.62 2.77 18.91
N ALA A 149 0.55 2.54 17.61
CA ALA A 149 -0.11 3.44 16.67
C ALA A 149 -1.62 3.54 16.94
N ALA A 150 -2.28 2.42 17.24
CA ALA A 150 -3.70 2.39 17.60
C ALA A 150 -3.99 3.23 18.84
N GLU A 151 -3.20 3.06 19.91
CA GLU A 151 -3.31 3.89 21.12
C GLU A 151 -3.16 5.39 20.82
N ALA A 152 -2.21 5.75 19.95
CA ALA A 152 -2.01 7.15 19.55
C ALA A 152 -3.20 7.69 18.73
N TYR A 153 -3.82 6.87 17.87
CA TYR A 153 -5.04 7.23 17.15
C TYR A 153 -6.23 7.42 18.09
N GLU A 154 -6.42 6.55 19.08
CA GLU A 154 -7.45 6.69 20.11
C GLU A 154 -7.30 8.01 20.87
N ARG A 155 -6.07 8.36 21.29
CA ARG A 155 -5.79 9.63 21.95
C ARG A 155 -6.07 10.84 21.05
N HIS A 156 -5.70 10.77 19.76
CA HIS A 156 -6.03 11.81 18.79
C HIS A 156 -7.54 12.00 18.65
N LEU A 157 -8.30 10.91 18.54
CA LEU A 157 -9.76 10.93 18.38
C LEU A 157 -10.45 11.44 19.65
N ALA A 158 -10.03 11.00 20.84
CA ALA A 158 -10.58 11.47 22.11
C ALA A 158 -10.42 12.99 22.31
N LEU A 159 -9.36 13.57 21.75
CA LEU A 159 -9.13 15.01 21.80
C LEU A 159 -9.81 15.76 20.65
N SER A 160 -10.28 15.08 19.60
CA SER A 160 -10.81 15.70 18.37
C SER A 160 -12.34 15.65 18.31
N GLY A 161 -12.97 16.75 17.92
CA GLY A 161 -14.39 16.76 17.55
C GLY A 161 -14.64 16.05 16.19
N PRO A 162 -15.89 15.68 15.87
CA PRO A 162 -16.23 14.99 14.63
C PRO A 162 -15.88 15.84 13.39
N GLY A 163 -15.20 15.23 12.42
CA GLY A 163 -14.83 15.89 11.16
C GLY A 163 -14.18 14.95 10.13
N PRO A 164 -13.87 15.42 8.91
CA PRO A 164 -13.27 14.58 7.86
C PRO A 164 -11.93 13.96 8.26
N GLY A 165 -11.07 14.71 8.96
CA GLY A 165 -9.78 14.22 9.46
C GLY A 165 -9.91 13.12 10.52
N THR A 166 -10.96 13.16 11.34
CA THR A 166 -11.21 12.11 12.34
C THR A 166 -11.79 10.84 11.73
N ARG A 167 -12.54 10.93 10.63
CA ARG A 167 -12.98 9.73 9.87
C ARG A 167 -11.80 8.91 9.33
N ALA A 168 -10.80 9.57 8.74
CA ALA A 168 -9.61 8.89 8.25
C ALA A 168 -8.78 8.26 9.38
N ALA A 169 -8.70 8.92 10.54
CA ALA A 169 -8.05 8.37 11.72
C ALA A 169 -8.83 7.19 12.32
N ALA A 170 -10.16 7.25 12.36
CA ALA A 170 -11.03 6.18 12.82
C ALA A 170 -10.94 4.93 11.93
N ALA A 171 -10.91 5.12 10.60
CA ALA A 171 -10.72 4.02 9.67
C ALA A 171 -9.36 3.31 9.86
N ARG A 172 -8.29 4.07 10.12
CA ARG A 172 -6.97 3.50 10.45
C ARG A 172 -6.97 2.74 11.77
N LEU A 173 -7.59 3.30 12.80
CA LEU A 173 -7.74 2.63 14.08
C LEU A 173 -8.51 1.30 13.94
N ALA A 174 -9.59 1.30 13.18
CA ALA A 174 -10.37 0.08 12.91
C ALA A 174 -9.49 -0.99 12.23
N ALA A 175 -8.73 -0.63 11.20
CA ALA A 175 -7.82 -1.56 10.51
C ALA A 175 -6.72 -2.12 11.44
N LEU A 176 -6.13 -1.28 12.29
CA LEU A 176 -5.13 -1.73 13.28
C LEU A 176 -5.74 -2.66 14.33
N THR A 177 -6.99 -2.39 14.73
CA THR A 177 -7.73 -3.21 15.69
C THR A 177 -8.06 -4.57 15.08
N GLU A 178 -8.59 -4.59 13.86
CA GLU A 178 -8.90 -5.81 13.10
C GLU A 178 -7.62 -6.65 12.88
N ARG A 179 -6.48 -6.00 12.58
CA ARG A 179 -5.19 -6.68 12.46
C ARG A 179 -4.79 -7.37 13.76
N ARG A 180 -4.96 -6.68 14.89
CA ARG A 180 -4.67 -7.24 16.22
C ARG A 180 -5.61 -8.40 16.55
N GLU A 181 -6.88 -8.30 16.18
CA GLU A 181 -7.85 -9.38 16.34
C GLU A 181 -7.52 -10.61 15.49
N CYS A 182 -7.01 -10.42 14.27
CA CYS A 182 -6.52 -11.53 13.44
C CYS A 182 -5.38 -12.28 14.14
N LEU A 183 -4.39 -11.54 14.65
CA LEU A 183 -3.25 -12.12 15.37
C LEU A 183 -3.69 -12.84 16.66
N ALA A 184 -4.57 -12.21 17.45
CA ALA A 184 -5.11 -12.81 18.67
C ALA A 184 -6.02 -14.02 18.37
N GLY A 185 -6.73 -14.01 17.25
CA GLY A 185 -7.47 -15.17 16.74
C GLY A 185 -6.55 -16.34 16.43
N ALA A 186 -5.45 -16.08 15.73
CA ALA A 186 -4.49 -17.12 15.35
C ALA A 186 -3.87 -17.78 16.59
N LEU A 187 -3.50 -16.99 17.60
CA LEU A 187 -2.97 -17.48 18.88
C LEU A 187 -3.99 -18.23 19.74
N ARG A 188 -5.30 -18.10 19.49
CA ARG A 188 -6.33 -18.88 20.18
C ARG A 188 -6.58 -20.24 19.56
N LEU A 189 -6.29 -20.41 18.27
CA LEU A 189 -6.49 -21.68 17.58
C LEU A 189 -5.54 -22.76 18.06
N PHE A 190 -4.31 -22.39 18.43
CA PHE A 190 -3.36 -23.30 19.01
C PHE A 190 -2.54 -22.62 20.13
N PRO A 191 -2.32 -23.29 21.27
CA PRO A 191 -1.50 -22.75 22.35
C PRO A 191 -0.10 -22.33 21.89
N ALA A 192 0.39 -21.23 22.48
CA ALA A 192 1.70 -20.67 22.12
C ALA A 192 2.88 -21.58 22.51
N ASP A 193 2.73 -22.40 23.54
CA ASP A 193 3.80 -23.26 24.07
C ASP A 193 3.99 -24.57 23.29
N ASP A 194 3.16 -24.82 22.27
CA ASP A 194 3.16 -26.07 21.51
C ASP A 194 4.46 -26.30 20.72
N CYS A 195 5.03 -25.26 20.12
CA CYS A 195 6.23 -25.36 19.30
C CYS A 195 7.05 -24.06 19.26
N PRO A 196 8.33 -24.10 18.83
CA PRO A 196 9.16 -22.91 18.70
C PRO A 196 8.55 -21.82 17.80
N GLU A 197 7.92 -22.21 16.69
CA GLU A 197 7.30 -21.30 15.73
C GLU A 197 6.06 -20.61 16.33
N ALA A 198 5.28 -21.30 17.14
CA ALA A 198 4.15 -20.72 17.88
C ALA A 198 4.62 -19.69 18.91
N ARG A 199 5.70 -19.98 19.63
CA ARG A 199 6.32 -19.02 20.59
C ARG A 199 6.87 -17.79 19.89
N ALA A 200 7.60 -17.97 18.79
CA ALA A 200 8.14 -16.87 17.99
C ALA A 200 7.02 -15.98 17.42
N PHE A 201 5.94 -16.59 16.93
CA PHE A 201 4.77 -15.84 16.47
C PHE A 201 4.06 -15.10 17.61
N ALA A 202 3.89 -15.72 18.78
CA ALA A 202 3.29 -15.07 19.95
C ALA A 202 4.11 -13.87 20.43
N GLU A 203 5.44 -14.02 20.48
CA GLU A 203 6.36 -12.93 20.83
C GLU A 203 6.24 -11.77 19.83
N ALA A 204 6.23 -12.08 18.53
CA ALA A 204 6.09 -11.06 17.49
C ALA A 204 4.73 -10.35 17.54
N ALA A 205 3.64 -11.11 17.76
CA ALA A 205 2.28 -10.59 17.86
C ALA A 205 2.05 -9.75 19.13
N GLY A 206 2.89 -9.87 20.16
CA GLY A 206 2.81 -9.18 21.45
C GLY A 206 2.95 -7.66 21.42
N GLY A 207 3.17 -7.05 20.25
CA GLY A 207 2.93 -5.62 20.02
C GLY A 207 4.16 -4.72 19.98
N GLY A 208 5.37 -5.29 20.03
CA GLY A 208 6.63 -4.54 19.97
C GLY A 208 7.28 -4.48 18.59
N LEU A 209 7.08 -5.53 17.77
CA LEU A 209 7.85 -5.73 16.54
C LEU A 209 7.22 -5.04 15.31
N PRO A 210 8.04 -4.67 14.31
CA PRO A 210 7.56 -4.23 13.01
C PRO A 210 6.66 -5.26 12.33
N ALA A 211 5.68 -4.77 11.55
CA ALA A 211 4.74 -5.62 10.82
C ALA A 211 5.38 -6.68 9.93
N SER A 212 6.54 -6.37 9.33
CA SER A 212 7.32 -7.31 8.52
C SER A 212 7.83 -8.50 9.32
N GLU A 213 8.29 -8.28 10.55
CA GLU A 213 8.77 -9.34 11.44
C GLU A 213 7.61 -10.20 11.93
N VAL A 214 6.47 -9.56 12.27
CA VAL A 214 5.23 -10.27 12.59
C VAL A 214 4.78 -11.15 11.43
N ARG A 215 4.86 -10.64 10.19
CA ARG A 215 4.51 -11.41 8.99
C ARG A 215 5.43 -12.61 8.80
N VAL A 216 6.74 -12.44 8.93
CA VAL A 216 7.71 -13.56 8.82
C VAL A 216 7.40 -14.64 9.85
N ALA A 217 7.16 -14.26 11.10
CA ALA A 217 6.83 -15.20 12.16
C ALA A 217 5.49 -15.90 11.91
N PHE A 218 4.48 -15.17 11.40
CA PHE A 218 3.18 -15.75 11.06
C PHE A 218 3.29 -16.74 9.88
N THR A 219 4.05 -16.41 8.84
CA THR A 219 4.31 -17.35 7.73
C THR A 219 4.96 -18.63 8.22
N ALA A 220 6.00 -18.53 9.04
CA ALA A 220 6.69 -19.70 9.59
C ALA A 220 5.76 -20.57 10.45
N TYR A 221 4.91 -19.94 11.26
CA TYR A 221 3.89 -20.61 12.05
C TYR A 221 2.82 -21.31 11.20
N MET A 222 2.34 -20.65 10.15
CA MET A 222 1.37 -21.21 9.21
C MET A 222 1.96 -22.43 8.47
N ASP A 223 3.18 -22.31 7.95
CA ASP A 223 3.86 -23.40 7.24
C ASP A 223 4.09 -24.61 8.15
N HIS A 224 4.43 -24.38 9.42
CA HIS A 224 4.56 -25.43 10.42
C HIS A 224 3.24 -26.18 10.60
N ARG A 225 2.12 -25.46 10.83
CA ARG A 225 0.81 -26.07 11.05
C ARG A 225 0.27 -26.80 9.82
N LEU A 226 0.54 -26.30 8.62
CA LEU A 226 0.23 -27.02 7.38
C LEU A 226 0.97 -28.36 7.28
N ARG A 227 2.26 -28.40 7.63
CA ARG A 227 3.05 -29.66 7.59
C ARG A 227 2.63 -30.66 8.66
N GLU A 228 2.29 -30.17 9.85
CA GLU A 228 1.94 -31.01 10.99
C GLU A 228 0.55 -31.65 10.85
N ARG A 229 -0.47 -30.87 10.44
CA ARG A 229 -1.87 -31.31 10.45
C ARG A 229 -2.51 -31.41 9.07
N GLY A 230 -1.85 -30.88 8.04
CA GLY A 230 -2.35 -30.87 6.67
C GLY A 230 -3.39 -29.78 6.40
N ALA A 231 -3.55 -29.41 5.11
CA ALA A 231 -4.46 -28.36 4.67
C ALA A 231 -5.96 -28.69 4.86
N ALA A 232 -6.30 -29.97 5.07
CA ALA A 232 -7.68 -30.41 5.29
C ALA A 232 -8.16 -30.16 6.73
N ASP A 233 -7.25 -29.94 7.69
CA ASP A 233 -7.59 -29.69 9.10
C ASP A 233 -8.41 -28.38 9.24
N PRO A 234 -9.58 -28.40 9.92
CA PRO A 234 -10.41 -27.21 10.09
C PRO A 234 -9.71 -26.05 10.78
N ALA A 235 -8.91 -26.30 11.81
CA ALA A 235 -8.19 -25.25 12.54
C ALA A 235 -7.06 -24.64 11.69
N VAL A 236 -6.44 -25.43 10.81
CA VAL A 236 -5.47 -24.92 9.83
C VAL A 236 -6.14 -24.06 8.76
N ARG A 237 -7.36 -24.41 8.31
CA ARG A 237 -8.16 -23.58 7.40
C ARG A 237 -8.55 -22.25 8.04
N ASP A 238 -8.97 -22.26 9.30
CA ASP A 238 -9.27 -21.05 10.06
C ASP A 238 -8.02 -20.18 10.25
N LEU A 239 -6.86 -20.80 10.52
CA LEU A 239 -5.57 -20.12 10.61
C LEU A 239 -5.18 -19.46 9.28
N ALA A 240 -5.37 -20.16 8.16
CA ALA A 240 -5.11 -19.63 6.82
C ALA A 240 -6.04 -18.44 6.50
N ALA A 241 -7.31 -18.49 6.91
CA ALA A 241 -8.24 -17.38 6.74
C ALA A 241 -7.80 -16.13 7.53
N LEU A 242 -7.33 -16.31 8.77
CA LEU A 242 -6.80 -15.23 9.61
C LEU A 242 -5.48 -14.68 9.05
N TYR A 243 -4.60 -15.53 8.54
CA TYR A 243 -3.37 -15.12 7.86
C TYR A 243 -3.67 -14.30 6.60
N ALA A 244 -4.61 -14.75 5.77
CA ALA A 244 -5.03 -14.02 4.59
C ALA A 244 -5.68 -12.67 4.96
N ALA A 245 -6.50 -12.61 6.01
CA ALA A 245 -7.05 -11.36 6.54
C ALA A 245 -5.95 -10.41 7.01
N TYR A 246 -4.98 -10.91 7.77
CA TYR A 246 -3.81 -10.16 8.21
C TYR A 246 -3.03 -9.60 7.01
N CYS A 247 -2.71 -10.41 6.00
CA CYS A 247 -2.00 -9.96 4.81
C CYS A 247 -2.78 -8.91 4.01
N ARG A 248 -4.11 -9.04 3.92
CA ARG A 248 -4.96 -8.01 3.28
C ARG A 248 -4.90 -6.68 4.05
N LEU A 249 -4.88 -6.72 5.38
CA LEU A 249 -4.79 -5.53 6.22
C LEU A 249 -3.39 -4.91 6.22
N ASP A 250 -2.34 -5.73 6.13
CA ASP A 250 -0.93 -5.29 6.09
C ASP A 250 -0.53 -4.73 4.72
N GLY A 251 -1.01 -5.36 3.63
CA GLY A 251 -0.84 -4.88 2.26
C GLY A 251 -1.57 -3.57 1.93
N ARG A 252 -2.45 -3.08 2.82
CA ARG A 252 -3.21 -1.83 2.67
C ARG A 252 -2.42 -0.56 3.05
N GLY A 253 -1.11 -0.64 3.19
CA GLY A 253 -0.22 0.53 3.30
C GLY A 253 -0.30 1.44 2.07
N ARG A 254 -1.07 2.55 2.21
CA ARG A 254 -1.27 3.69 1.28
C ARG A 254 -2.08 3.42 -0.01
N MET A 255 -3.40 3.50 0.14
CA MET A 255 -4.19 4.28 -0.83
C MET A 255 -5.00 5.37 -0.12
N SER A 256 -4.48 6.60 -0.14
CA SER A 256 -5.37 7.73 -0.45
C SER A 256 -5.75 7.55 -1.92
N ASP A 257 -7.03 7.30 -2.12
CA ASP A 257 -7.73 6.81 -3.30
C ASP A 257 -7.51 7.68 -4.56
N PRO A 258 -7.22 7.11 -5.74
CA PRO A 258 -7.48 7.79 -7.01
C PRO A 258 -8.96 8.21 -7.16
N LEU A 259 -9.87 7.65 -6.35
CA LEU A 259 -11.30 7.99 -6.27
C LEU A 259 -11.65 9.18 -5.40
N LEU A 260 -10.68 9.84 -4.78
CA LEU A 260 -10.94 11.11 -4.09
C LEU A 260 -10.95 12.31 -5.05
N GLY A 261 -11.08 12.06 -6.36
CA GLY A 261 -11.69 13.00 -7.30
C GLY A 261 -13.21 12.98 -7.17
N GLY A 262 -13.73 13.50 -6.05
CA GLY A 262 -15.12 13.93 -5.89
C GLY A 262 -16.22 12.88 -6.07
N ARG A 263 -17.12 12.79 -5.09
CA ARG A 263 -18.55 12.70 -5.42
C ARG A 263 -18.91 13.99 -6.18
N GLY A 264 -18.52 14.08 -7.45
CA GLY A 264 -19.19 14.98 -8.38
C GLY A 264 -20.64 14.52 -8.47
N GLU A 265 -21.56 15.47 -8.53
CA GLU A 265 -22.96 15.18 -8.78
C GLU A 265 -23.07 14.40 -10.10
N GLY A 266 -23.27 13.07 -10.01
CA GLY A 266 -23.24 12.13 -11.15
C GLY A 266 -22.22 11.00 -10.99
N GLY A 267 -22.22 10.30 -9.86
CA GLY A 267 -21.21 9.29 -9.52
C GLY A 267 -21.33 7.97 -10.28
N ASP A 268 -20.18 7.43 -10.72
CA ASP A 268 -19.86 6.00 -10.82
C ASP A 268 -18.38 5.72 -11.23
N ASP A 269 -17.46 6.67 -11.02
CA ASP A 269 -16.13 6.61 -11.63
C ASP A 269 -15.07 6.00 -10.71
N GLY A 270 -14.57 4.82 -11.13
CA GLY A 270 -13.36 4.16 -10.65
C GLY A 270 -13.51 3.19 -9.46
N GLU A 271 -14.71 2.73 -9.14
CA GLU A 271 -14.98 1.82 -8.01
C GLU A 271 -13.96 0.66 -7.92
N PRO A 272 -13.39 0.36 -6.74
CA PRO A 272 -12.48 -0.78 -6.58
C PRO A 272 -13.20 -2.09 -6.89
N LEU A 273 -12.52 -2.99 -7.60
CA LEU A 273 -13.06 -4.26 -8.05
C LEU A 273 -12.13 -5.38 -7.58
N ALA A 274 -12.61 -6.20 -6.64
CA ALA A 274 -11.87 -7.36 -6.15
C ALA A 274 -12.06 -8.58 -7.07
N VAL A 275 -11.26 -9.63 -6.88
CA VAL A 275 -11.36 -10.87 -7.68
C VAL A 275 -12.76 -11.50 -7.68
N GLY A 276 -13.49 -11.44 -6.56
CA GLY A 276 -14.87 -11.92 -6.47
C GLY A 276 -15.84 -11.09 -7.32
N ASP A 277 -15.62 -9.77 -7.38
CA ASP A 277 -16.41 -8.86 -8.20
C ASP A 277 -16.13 -9.06 -9.69
N LEU A 278 -14.87 -9.33 -10.05
CA LEU A 278 -14.50 -9.70 -11.41
C LEU A 278 -15.21 -10.98 -11.83
N ARG A 279 -15.17 -12.01 -10.97
CA ARG A 279 -15.86 -13.29 -11.20
C ARG A 279 -17.33 -13.07 -11.49
N ASN A 280 -18.01 -12.25 -10.68
CA ASN A 280 -19.43 -11.94 -10.90
C ASN A 280 -19.67 -11.15 -12.19
N ALA A 281 -18.74 -10.25 -12.56
CA ALA A 281 -18.85 -9.46 -13.78
C ALA A 281 -18.69 -10.30 -15.07
N VAL A 282 -17.90 -11.38 -15.03
CA VAL A 282 -17.65 -12.25 -16.20
C VAL A 282 -18.49 -13.53 -16.20
N ALA A 283 -19.18 -13.86 -15.12
CA ALA A 283 -19.95 -15.10 -15.00
C ALA A 283 -21.08 -15.19 -16.05
N GLY A 284 -21.14 -16.33 -16.76
CA GLY A 284 -22.16 -16.62 -17.77
C GLY A 284 -22.01 -15.84 -19.08
N ARG A 285 -20.92 -15.07 -19.24
CA ARG A 285 -20.69 -14.20 -20.42
C ARG A 285 -19.66 -14.79 -21.37
N THR A 286 -19.92 -14.67 -22.66
CA THR A 286 -18.94 -14.97 -23.71
C THR A 286 -17.85 -13.90 -23.73
N VAL A 287 -16.59 -14.31 -23.71
CA VAL A 287 -15.44 -13.39 -23.61
C VAL A 287 -14.52 -13.58 -24.81
N CYS A 288 -14.12 -12.49 -25.45
CA CYS A 288 -13.02 -12.52 -26.40
C CYS A 288 -11.82 -11.70 -25.90
N LEU A 289 -10.64 -12.29 -25.98
CA LEU A 289 -9.36 -11.59 -25.86
C LEU A 289 -8.88 -11.27 -27.27
N VAL A 290 -8.49 -10.02 -27.49
CA VAL A 290 -8.08 -9.52 -28.80
C VAL A 290 -6.61 -9.15 -28.79
N SER A 291 -5.82 -9.71 -29.72
CA SER A 291 -4.41 -9.38 -29.86
C SER A 291 -4.20 -8.00 -30.54
N ASN A 292 -2.99 -7.47 -30.41
CA ASN A 292 -2.62 -6.20 -31.04
C ASN A 292 -2.02 -6.39 -32.45
N ALA A 293 -2.35 -7.49 -33.12
CA ALA A 293 -1.76 -7.84 -34.41
C ALA A 293 -2.25 -6.88 -35.53
N PRO A 294 -1.34 -6.31 -36.36
CA PRO A 294 -1.72 -5.36 -37.42
C PRO A 294 -2.64 -5.91 -38.52
N ARG A 295 -2.69 -7.25 -38.70
CA ARG A 295 -3.52 -7.94 -39.71
C ARG A 295 -4.73 -8.66 -39.10
N LEU A 296 -5.20 -8.20 -37.95
CA LEU A 296 -6.38 -8.79 -37.29
C LEU A 296 -7.62 -8.74 -38.19
N ALA A 297 -7.74 -7.67 -39.00
CA ALA A 297 -8.82 -7.40 -39.95
C ALA A 297 -9.21 -8.57 -40.85
N ASP A 298 -8.21 -9.34 -41.30
CA ASP A 298 -8.39 -10.41 -42.29
C ASP A 298 -8.86 -11.72 -41.62
N HIS A 299 -9.01 -11.72 -40.29
CA HIS A 299 -8.98 -12.90 -39.45
C HIS A 299 -10.02 -12.85 -38.31
N VAL A 300 -10.99 -11.95 -38.44
CA VAL A 300 -12.09 -11.73 -37.50
C VAL A 300 -13.13 -12.85 -37.67
N PRO A 301 -13.78 -13.32 -36.58
CA PRO A 301 -14.91 -14.24 -36.69
C PRO A 301 -16.05 -13.64 -37.55
N ASP A 302 -16.83 -14.48 -38.22
CA ASP A 302 -17.95 -14.04 -39.08
C ASP A 302 -18.99 -13.19 -38.31
N ALA A 303 -19.18 -13.48 -37.03
CA ALA A 303 -20.07 -12.72 -36.14
C ALA A 303 -19.49 -11.36 -35.69
N GLY A 304 -18.19 -11.12 -35.87
CA GLY A 304 -17.48 -9.93 -35.41
C GLY A 304 -17.01 -10.00 -33.95
N ILE A 305 -15.99 -9.19 -33.62
CA ILE A 305 -15.45 -9.07 -32.24
C ILE A 305 -16.47 -8.45 -31.27
N ASP A 306 -17.30 -7.51 -31.75
CA ASP A 306 -18.22 -6.77 -30.90
C ASP A 306 -19.50 -7.56 -30.54
N ALA A 307 -19.68 -8.76 -31.12
CA ALA A 307 -20.79 -9.67 -30.81
C ALA A 307 -20.62 -10.43 -29.48
N TYR A 308 -19.43 -10.41 -28.88
CA TYR A 308 -19.19 -11.01 -27.57
C TYR A 308 -19.81 -10.17 -26.46
N ASP A 309 -20.17 -10.82 -25.35
CA ASP A 309 -20.69 -10.12 -24.18
C ASP A 309 -19.63 -9.22 -23.55
N LEU A 310 -18.35 -9.63 -23.62
CA LEU A 310 -17.19 -8.90 -23.11
C LEU A 310 -16.01 -8.95 -24.09
N VAL A 311 -15.52 -7.78 -24.48
CA VAL A 311 -14.29 -7.62 -25.27
C VAL A 311 -13.14 -7.18 -24.36
N VAL A 312 -12.06 -7.97 -24.36
CA VAL A 312 -10.87 -7.73 -23.57
C VAL A 312 -9.69 -7.35 -24.46
N ARG A 313 -9.06 -6.22 -24.16
CA ARG A 313 -7.86 -5.75 -24.86
C ARG A 313 -6.70 -5.55 -23.92
N CYS A 314 -5.49 -5.72 -24.46
CA CYS A 314 -4.25 -5.68 -23.69
C CYS A 314 -3.36 -4.50 -24.09
N ASP A 315 -2.82 -3.80 -23.10
CA ASP A 315 -1.77 -2.78 -23.26
C ASP A 315 -2.10 -1.71 -24.33
N ALA A 316 -1.19 -1.47 -25.29
CA ALA A 316 -1.26 -0.34 -26.23
C ALA A 316 -2.14 -0.60 -27.47
N PHE A 317 -3.24 -1.34 -27.34
CA PHE A 317 -4.02 -1.83 -28.48
C PHE A 317 -4.34 -0.73 -29.53
N PRO A 318 -4.27 -1.07 -30.84
CA PRO A 318 -4.54 -0.13 -31.92
C PRO A 318 -6.04 0.19 -31.98
N GLN A 319 -6.38 1.45 -32.30
CA GLN A 319 -7.75 1.95 -32.25
C GLN A 319 -8.47 1.84 -33.60
N ASP A 320 -7.75 1.79 -34.72
CA ASP A 320 -8.37 2.00 -36.02
C ASP A 320 -7.80 1.01 -37.05
N GLY A 321 -8.39 -0.19 -37.08
CA GLY A 321 -8.15 -1.19 -38.12
C GLY A 321 -9.50 -1.76 -38.55
N PRO A 322 -9.83 -1.81 -39.85
CA PRO A 322 -11.06 -2.43 -40.32
C PRO A 322 -11.20 -3.84 -39.71
N GLY A 323 -12.36 -4.20 -39.16
CA GLY A 323 -12.60 -5.53 -38.59
C GLY A 323 -12.08 -5.77 -37.15
N ALA A 324 -11.27 -4.89 -36.56
CA ALA A 324 -10.72 -5.11 -35.21
C ALA A 324 -11.75 -4.97 -34.06
N GLY A 325 -12.99 -4.55 -34.34
CA GLY A 325 -14.02 -4.20 -33.35
C GLY A 325 -13.74 -2.86 -32.67
N GLU A 326 -14.78 -2.12 -32.28
CA GLU A 326 -14.66 -0.82 -31.62
C GLU A 326 -14.79 -0.92 -30.08
N ARG A 327 -15.31 -2.04 -29.58
CA ARG A 327 -15.64 -2.19 -28.16
C ARG A 327 -14.42 -2.63 -27.33
N THR A 328 -14.34 -2.09 -26.12
CA THR A 328 -13.40 -2.51 -25.07
C THR A 328 -14.10 -2.45 -23.72
N ASP A 329 -14.57 -3.59 -23.23
CA ASP A 329 -15.24 -3.66 -21.92
C ASP A 329 -14.22 -3.77 -20.78
N ILE A 330 -13.18 -4.59 -21.00
CA ILE A 330 -12.10 -4.79 -20.04
C ILE A 330 -10.78 -4.43 -20.72
N HIS A 331 -10.05 -3.49 -20.11
CA HIS A 331 -8.68 -3.21 -20.51
C HIS A 331 -7.71 -3.75 -19.46
N ALA A 332 -6.97 -4.78 -19.84
CA ALA A 332 -5.89 -5.35 -19.05
C ALA A 332 -4.55 -4.73 -19.47
N LEU A 333 -3.77 -4.25 -18.52
CA LEU A 333 -2.47 -3.64 -18.82
C LEU A 333 -1.41 -4.06 -17.82
N SER A 334 -0.17 -4.17 -18.29
CA SER A 334 0.99 -4.22 -17.40
C SER A 334 1.12 -2.90 -16.65
N HIS A 335 1.57 -2.92 -15.40
CA HIS A 335 1.92 -1.71 -14.63
C HIS A 335 3.00 -0.86 -15.34
N ARG A 336 3.76 -1.47 -16.27
CA ARG A 336 4.78 -0.78 -17.07
C ARG A 336 4.18 0.06 -18.20
N THR A 337 2.97 -0.27 -18.63
CA THR A 337 2.30 0.39 -19.75
C THR A 337 1.66 1.71 -19.31
N THR A 338 1.81 2.74 -20.15
CA THR A 338 1.13 4.05 -20.00
C THR A 338 0.20 4.36 -21.18
N ALA A 339 0.04 3.43 -22.11
CA ALA A 339 -0.80 3.59 -23.28
C ALA A 339 -2.30 3.49 -22.92
N ARG A 340 -3.14 4.25 -23.64
CA ARG A 340 -4.61 4.14 -23.59
C ARG A 340 -5.22 4.30 -22.19
N LEU A 341 -4.60 5.12 -21.33
CA LEU A 341 -5.12 5.41 -20.00
C LEU A 341 -6.37 6.30 -20.01
N ASP A 342 -6.53 7.07 -21.07
CA ASP A 342 -7.63 7.99 -21.36
C ASP A 342 -8.82 7.32 -22.09
N HIS A 343 -8.61 6.16 -22.70
CA HIS A 343 -9.67 5.43 -23.39
C HIS A 343 -10.75 4.94 -22.40
N ARG A 344 -12.02 5.21 -22.71
CA ARG A 344 -13.15 4.84 -21.85
C ARG A 344 -13.41 3.35 -21.86
N VAL A 345 -13.41 2.73 -20.68
CA VAL A 345 -13.67 1.29 -20.50
C VAL A 345 -14.58 1.02 -19.31
N GLY A 346 -15.21 -0.15 -19.29
CA GLY A 346 -15.99 -0.57 -18.12
C GLY A 346 -15.08 -0.90 -16.95
N ILE A 347 -14.16 -1.85 -17.16
CA ILE A 347 -13.24 -2.35 -16.14
C ILE A 347 -11.80 -2.14 -16.61
N ARG A 348 -10.95 -1.67 -15.71
CA ARG A 348 -9.51 -1.56 -15.95
C ARG A 348 -8.73 -2.42 -14.96
N LEU A 349 -7.94 -3.35 -15.47
CA LEU A 349 -7.10 -4.25 -14.67
C LEU A 349 -5.63 -3.91 -14.90
N VAL A 350 -4.90 -3.61 -13.83
CA VAL A 350 -3.47 -3.36 -13.88
C VAL A 350 -2.75 -4.56 -13.27
N PHE A 351 -1.81 -5.16 -14.01
CA PHE A 351 -1.07 -6.34 -13.58
C PHE A 351 0.39 -6.04 -13.29
N GLY A 352 0.90 -6.72 -12.29
CA GLY A 352 2.32 -6.96 -12.08
C GLY A 352 2.84 -6.42 -10.76
N ASP A 353 4.11 -6.73 -10.56
CA ASP A 353 4.84 -6.55 -9.32
C ASP A 353 6.13 -5.77 -9.58
N PRO A 354 6.67 -5.10 -8.56
CA PRO A 354 6.24 -5.09 -7.14
C PRO A 354 5.00 -4.23 -6.84
N ALA A 355 4.45 -4.35 -5.63
CA ALA A 355 3.13 -3.79 -5.22
C ALA A 355 3.06 -2.27 -5.37
N ASP A 356 4.20 -1.64 -5.15
CA ASP A 356 4.38 -0.22 -5.25
C ASP A 356 4.45 0.26 -6.71
N GLU A 357 5.07 -0.48 -7.62
CA GLU A 357 5.03 -0.18 -9.07
C GLU A 357 3.60 -0.30 -9.61
N TRP A 358 2.90 -1.35 -9.20
CA TRP A 358 1.46 -1.51 -9.48
C TRP A 358 0.63 -0.34 -8.97
N LEU A 359 0.82 0.04 -7.71
CA LEU A 359 0.10 1.17 -7.10
C LEU A 359 0.41 2.49 -7.83
N HIS A 360 1.64 2.67 -8.30
CA HIS A 360 1.99 3.84 -9.11
C HIS A 360 1.24 3.82 -10.45
N ALA A 361 1.16 2.67 -11.11
CA ALA A 361 0.42 2.54 -12.35
C ALA A 361 -1.09 2.79 -12.18
N VAL A 362 -1.71 2.28 -11.10
CA VAL A 362 -3.12 2.55 -10.76
C VAL A 362 -3.38 4.04 -10.50
N ARG A 363 -2.41 4.76 -9.89
CA ARG A 363 -2.54 6.21 -9.65
C ARG A 363 -2.43 7.07 -10.92
N ARG A 364 -1.89 6.53 -12.02
CA ARG A 364 -1.82 7.22 -13.32
C ARG A 364 -3.09 7.08 -14.15
N LEU A 365 -4.04 6.26 -13.72
CA LEU A 365 -5.30 6.09 -14.44
C LEU A 365 -6.06 7.41 -14.52
N VAL A 366 -6.67 7.67 -15.67
CA VAL A 366 -7.38 8.91 -15.92
C VAL A 366 -8.76 8.83 -15.25
N PRO A 367 -9.12 9.74 -14.34
CA PRO A 367 -10.46 9.77 -13.75
C PRO A 367 -11.55 9.84 -14.84
N GLY A 368 -12.61 9.05 -14.70
CA GLY A 368 -13.70 8.97 -15.69
C GLY A 368 -13.38 8.18 -16.97
N ALA A 369 -12.15 7.69 -17.15
CA ALA A 369 -11.81 6.77 -18.25
C ALA A 369 -12.12 5.31 -17.92
N GLN A 370 -12.48 4.99 -16.68
CA GLN A 370 -12.93 3.65 -16.28
C GLN A 370 -13.98 3.73 -15.20
N ARG A 371 -14.99 2.84 -15.25
CA ARG A 371 -16.01 2.74 -14.20
C ARG A 371 -15.51 1.97 -12.99
N ARG A 372 -14.73 0.91 -13.20
CA ARG A 372 -14.18 0.07 -12.13
C ARG A 372 -12.70 -0.22 -12.33
N VAL A 373 -11.94 -0.32 -11.25
CA VAL A 373 -10.49 -0.59 -11.26
C VAL A 373 -10.18 -1.81 -10.42
N GLY A 374 -9.45 -2.78 -10.98
CA GLY A 374 -8.99 -3.95 -10.25
C GLY A 374 -8.17 -3.57 -9.01
N ASP A 375 -8.48 -4.16 -7.87
CA ASP A 375 -7.75 -3.92 -6.62
C ASP A 375 -6.48 -4.80 -6.52
N ALA A 376 -5.80 -4.74 -5.36
CA ALA A 376 -4.57 -5.47 -5.13
C ALA A 376 -4.71 -7.01 -5.23
N SER A 377 -5.92 -7.58 -5.11
CA SER A 377 -6.15 -9.02 -5.31
C SER A 377 -5.98 -9.43 -6.78
N LEU A 378 -6.14 -8.48 -7.70
CA LEU A 378 -5.98 -8.70 -9.14
C LEU A 378 -4.63 -8.22 -9.66
N ARG A 379 -3.74 -7.73 -8.79
CA ARG A 379 -2.37 -7.31 -9.13
C ARG A 379 -1.53 -8.45 -9.71
N HIS A 380 -1.58 -9.61 -9.08
CA HIS A 380 -0.70 -10.74 -9.37
C HIS A 380 -1.45 -12.08 -9.33
N PRO A 381 -2.51 -12.24 -10.15
CA PRO A 381 -3.49 -13.31 -9.95
C PRO A 381 -2.98 -14.72 -10.33
N VAL A 382 -1.81 -14.82 -10.95
CA VAL A 382 -1.34 -16.03 -11.64
C VAL A 382 -0.11 -16.68 -10.97
N THR A 383 0.50 -15.95 -10.05
CA THR A 383 1.76 -16.25 -9.36
C THR A 383 1.54 -16.36 -7.85
N ASP A 384 0.29 -16.18 -7.40
CA ASP A 384 -0.15 -16.62 -6.09
C ASP A 384 0.00 -18.15 -6.01
N PRO A 385 0.81 -18.69 -5.08
CA PRO A 385 0.96 -20.13 -4.89
C PRO A 385 -0.36 -20.84 -4.59
N ALA A 386 -1.38 -20.11 -4.11
CA ALA A 386 -2.72 -20.64 -3.88
C ALA A 386 -3.50 -20.90 -5.19
N LEU A 387 -3.05 -20.37 -6.34
CA LEU A 387 -3.81 -20.39 -7.58
C LEU A 387 -3.19 -21.26 -8.67
N ILE A 388 -1.87 -21.18 -8.96
CA ILE A 388 -1.16 -22.11 -9.87
C ILE A 388 0.35 -22.09 -9.58
N GLY A 389 1.00 -23.26 -9.47
CA GLY A 389 2.43 -23.37 -9.16
C GLY A 389 3.35 -23.27 -10.38
N GLU A 390 4.25 -22.27 -10.41
CA GLU A 390 5.39 -22.18 -11.33
C GLU A 390 6.60 -21.44 -10.68
N SER A 391 7.81 -21.74 -11.19
CA SER A 391 9.14 -21.42 -10.63
C SER A 391 9.71 -20.05 -11.04
N ALA A 392 10.53 -19.46 -10.15
CA ALA A 392 11.00 -18.07 -10.11
C ALA A 392 11.99 -17.60 -11.22
N ALA A 393 12.09 -18.28 -12.36
CA ALA A 393 13.15 -18.03 -13.35
C ALA A 393 12.68 -17.51 -14.74
N ASP A 394 11.37 -17.30 -14.95
CA ASP A 394 10.82 -16.81 -16.23
C ASP A 394 10.59 -15.28 -16.17
N PRO A 395 10.81 -14.48 -17.24
CA PRO A 395 10.47 -13.05 -17.37
C PRO A 395 9.01 -12.62 -17.08
N GLY A 396 8.22 -13.44 -16.42
CA GLY A 396 6.81 -13.23 -16.09
C GLY A 396 5.90 -13.48 -17.30
N PRO A 397 4.65 -13.92 -17.06
CA PRO A 397 3.66 -14.11 -18.11
C PRO A 397 3.34 -12.79 -18.82
N THR A 398 2.98 -12.87 -20.11
CA THR A 398 2.47 -11.69 -20.84
C THR A 398 1.14 -11.20 -20.22
N THR A 399 0.77 -9.93 -20.45
CA THR A 399 -0.51 -9.37 -19.98
C THR A 399 -1.70 -10.22 -20.46
N ALA A 400 -1.69 -10.60 -21.74
CA ALA A 400 -2.72 -11.43 -22.34
C ALA A 400 -2.78 -12.82 -21.72
N PHE A 401 -1.62 -13.47 -21.51
CA PHE A 401 -1.58 -14.78 -20.86
C PHE A 401 -1.99 -14.72 -19.38
N THR A 402 -1.66 -13.64 -18.69
CA THR A 402 -2.12 -13.39 -17.31
C THR A 402 -3.65 -13.30 -17.25
N MET A 403 -4.24 -12.54 -18.18
CA MET A 403 -5.69 -12.41 -18.29
C MET A 403 -6.36 -13.74 -18.67
N LEU A 404 -5.79 -14.47 -19.63
CA LEU A 404 -6.28 -15.78 -20.05
C LEU A 404 -6.29 -16.78 -18.87
N ARG A 405 -5.18 -16.88 -18.13
CA ARG A 405 -5.08 -17.77 -16.95
C ARG A 405 -6.06 -17.36 -15.86
N LEU A 406 -6.28 -16.06 -15.65
CA LEU A 406 -7.28 -15.57 -14.72
C LEU A 406 -8.70 -15.98 -15.14
N LEU A 407 -9.08 -15.82 -16.41
CA LEU A 407 -10.40 -16.23 -16.89
C LEU A 407 -10.61 -17.75 -16.79
N ASP A 408 -9.61 -18.54 -17.17
CA ASP A 408 -9.65 -20.00 -17.06
C ASP A 408 -9.79 -20.44 -15.59
N PHE A 409 -9.02 -19.82 -14.69
CA PHE A 409 -9.09 -20.06 -13.24
C PHE A 409 -10.46 -19.71 -12.66
N LEU A 410 -11.02 -18.55 -13.02
CA LEU A 410 -12.35 -18.15 -12.55
C LEU A 410 -13.42 -19.14 -13.01
N GLY A 411 -13.26 -19.70 -14.22
CA GLY A 411 -14.00 -20.86 -14.70
C GLY A 411 -15.52 -20.65 -14.82
N VAL A 412 -15.96 -19.40 -14.91
CA VAL A 412 -17.39 -19.01 -14.97
C VAL A 412 -17.84 -18.50 -16.33
N CYS A 413 -16.91 -18.34 -17.28
CA CYS A 413 -17.23 -17.95 -18.65
C CYS A 413 -17.58 -19.21 -19.46
N PRO A 414 -18.75 -19.28 -20.12
CA PRO A 414 -19.08 -20.40 -21.00
C PRO A 414 -18.15 -20.50 -22.21
N VAL A 415 -17.66 -19.37 -22.72
CA VAL A 415 -16.75 -19.31 -23.88
C VAL A 415 -15.64 -18.28 -23.64
N VAL A 416 -14.39 -18.67 -23.93
CA VAL A 416 -13.23 -17.77 -23.94
C VAL A 416 -12.46 -17.94 -25.25
N ASP A 417 -12.53 -16.93 -26.11
CA ASP A 417 -11.88 -16.93 -27.41
C ASP A 417 -10.67 -16.01 -27.47
N LEU A 418 -9.55 -16.54 -27.96
CA LEU A 418 -8.33 -15.82 -28.24
C LEU A 418 -8.28 -15.48 -29.73
N ILE A 419 -8.41 -14.20 -30.09
CA ILE A 419 -8.45 -13.75 -31.48
C ILE A 419 -7.13 -13.08 -31.87
N GLY A 420 -6.48 -13.62 -32.91
CA GLY A 420 -5.28 -13.02 -33.52
C GLY A 420 -3.98 -13.22 -32.74
N PHE A 421 -3.95 -14.05 -31.70
CA PHE A 421 -2.75 -14.31 -30.90
C PHE A 421 -1.68 -15.16 -31.59
N ASP A 422 -2.04 -15.77 -32.73
CA ASP A 422 -1.15 -16.55 -33.59
C ASP A 422 -0.47 -15.72 -34.69
N LEU A 423 -0.91 -14.47 -34.87
CA LEU A 423 -0.40 -13.59 -35.89
C LEU A 423 0.94 -12.97 -35.45
N PRO A 424 1.88 -12.72 -36.39
CA PRO A 424 3.10 -11.97 -36.07
C PRO A 424 2.77 -10.54 -35.64
N GLY A 425 3.30 -10.10 -34.50
CA GLY A 425 3.13 -8.74 -34.03
C GLY A 425 3.15 -8.59 -32.51
N PRO A 426 2.96 -7.35 -32.02
CA PRO A 426 2.79 -7.10 -30.60
C PRO A 426 1.55 -7.82 -30.06
N GLY A 427 1.66 -8.37 -28.85
CA GLY A 427 0.57 -9.12 -28.21
C GLY A 427 0.48 -10.59 -28.60
N ARG A 428 1.38 -11.12 -29.45
CA ARG A 428 1.47 -12.56 -29.73
C ARG A 428 1.79 -13.35 -28.45
N LEU A 429 1.12 -14.49 -28.24
CA LEU A 429 1.47 -15.42 -27.16
C LEU A 429 2.85 -16.04 -27.43
N ARG A 430 3.65 -16.20 -26.37
CA ARG A 430 4.92 -16.93 -26.45
C ARG A 430 4.67 -18.42 -26.73
N PRO A 431 5.64 -19.17 -27.28
CA PRO A 431 5.43 -20.60 -27.61
C PRO A 431 4.91 -21.44 -26.44
N ALA A 432 5.42 -21.23 -25.22
CA ALA A 432 4.95 -21.94 -24.02
C ALA A 432 3.51 -21.54 -23.62
N GLU A 433 3.19 -20.24 -23.68
CA GLU A 433 1.85 -19.71 -23.39
C GLU A 433 0.81 -20.23 -24.40
N ARG A 434 1.20 -20.31 -25.67
CA ARG A 434 0.40 -20.88 -26.75
C ARG A 434 0.16 -22.38 -26.52
N ALA A 435 1.20 -23.15 -26.25
CA ALA A 435 1.07 -24.58 -25.98
C ALA A 435 0.12 -24.84 -24.78
N TRP A 436 0.17 -23.98 -23.77
CA TRP A 436 -0.77 -24.02 -22.65
C TRP A 436 -2.22 -23.78 -23.07
N ALA A 437 -2.46 -22.80 -23.95
CA ALA A 437 -3.79 -22.47 -24.46
C ALA A 437 -4.34 -23.57 -25.37
N GLU A 438 -3.52 -24.09 -26.29
CA GLU A 438 -3.90 -25.18 -27.21
C GLU A 438 -4.23 -26.48 -26.46
N ALA A 439 -3.50 -26.78 -25.38
CA ALA A 439 -3.77 -27.96 -24.55
C ALA A 439 -5.12 -27.91 -23.82
N ARG A 440 -5.75 -26.73 -23.73
CA ARG A 440 -7.06 -26.49 -23.11
C ARG A 440 -8.13 -26.09 -24.13
N ALA A 441 -7.80 -26.08 -25.41
CA ALA A 441 -8.73 -25.67 -26.44
C ALA A 441 -9.76 -26.78 -26.73
N GLU A 442 -11.04 -26.43 -26.79
CA GLU A 442 -12.09 -27.30 -27.33
C GLU A 442 -12.16 -27.19 -28.85
N ASP A 443 -11.87 -26.00 -29.39
CA ASP A 443 -11.74 -25.73 -30.82
C ASP A 443 -10.56 -24.80 -31.09
N SER A 444 -9.84 -25.04 -32.18
CA SER A 444 -8.69 -24.24 -32.59
C SER A 444 -8.60 -24.13 -34.10
N THR A 445 -8.56 -22.89 -34.56
CA THR A 445 -8.31 -22.51 -35.95
C THR A 445 -7.03 -21.69 -36.02
N ARG A 446 -6.59 -21.35 -37.24
CA ARG A 446 -5.38 -20.55 -37.47
C ARG A 446 -5.40 -19.18 -36.76
N THR A 447 -6.58 -18.67 -36.41
CA THR A 447 -6.77 -17.28 -35.95
C THR A 447 -7.59 -17.16 -34.67
N ARG A 448 -8.18 -18.26 -34.21
CA ARG A 448 -9.03 -18.35 -33.02
C ARG A 448 -8.69 -19.62 -32.24
N ILE A 449 -8.42 -19.48 -30.93
CA ILE A 449 -8.32 -20.59 -29.99
C ILE A 449 -9.46 -20.44 -28.98
N SER A 450 -10.30 -21.46 -28.83
CA SER A 450 -11.48 -21.47 -27.95
C SER A 450 -11.27 -22.46 -26.81
N LEU A 451 -11.27 -22.00 -25.55
CA LEU A 451 -10.94 -22.85 -24.40
C LEU A 451 -12.13 -23.60 -23.80
N ARG A 452 -13.38 -23.20 -24.11
CA ARG A 452 -14.66 -23.78 -23.68
C ARG A 452 -15.78 -23.31 -24.61
#